data_AF-A0A973GRD3-F1
#
_entry.id   AF-A0A973GRD3-F1
#
_cell.length_a   1.000
_cell.length_b   1.000
_cell.length_c   1.000
_cell.angle_alpha   90.00
_cell.angle_beta   90.00
_cell.angle_gamma   90.00
#
_symmetry.space_group_name_H-M   'P 1'
#
loop_
_entity.id
_entity.type
_entity.pdbx_description
1 polymer ?
#
loop_
_entity_poly.entity_id
_entity_poly.type
_entity_poly.pdbx_seq_one_letter_code
_entity_poly.pdbx_strand_id
1 'polypeptide(L)'
;MITTFLRPSGRTVQEIPLLIAVLVLACLSAGTPADAADLADFTSDGCSLFPDGTITDRAEWCGCCLLHDIAYWRGGTEEERKRADAALRGCVLEHTGDKALSETMYLGVRAGGHPVFPAWYRWAYGWPYGRGYMPL
;
A
#
# COMPACT_ATOMS: atom_id res chain seq x y z
N MET A 1 -73.26 -18.58 44.02
CA MET A 1 -72.54 -17.40 43.51
C MET A 1 -71.07 -17.75 43.45
N ILE A 2 -70.52 -17.78 42.24
CA ILE A 2 -69.16 -18.24 41.91
C ILE A 2 -68.25 -17.02 42.02
N THR A 3 -67.25 -17.06 42.91
CA THR A 3 -66.15 -16.09 42.92
C THR A 3 -64.89 -16.79 42.40
N THR A 4 -64.68 -16.66 41.09
CA THR A 4 -63.44 -17.05 40.42
C THR A 4 -62.32 -16.11 40.82
N PHE A 5 -61.31 -16.64 41.51
CA PHE A 5 -60.02 -15.99 41.70
C PHE A 5 -59.29 -15.88 40.35
N LEU A 6 -59.05 -14.66 39.87
CA LEU A 6 -58.08 -14.40 38.81
C LEU A 6 -56.67 -14.38 39.42
N ARG A 7 -55.83 -15.33 38.99
CA ARG A 7 -54.40 -15.39 39.31
C ARG A 7 -53.62 -14.65 38.22
N PRO A 8 -52.84 -13.60 38.52
CA PRO A 8 -51.99 -13.00 37.51
C PRO A 8 -50.81 -13.93 37.21
N SER A 9 -50.70 -14.32 35.93
CA SER A 9 -49.55 -15.01 35.35
C SER A 9 -48.38 -14.02 35.25
N GLY A 10 -47.58 -13.92 36.32
CA GLY A 10 -46.31 -13.19 36.31
C GLY A 10 -45.23 -13.96 35.58
N ARG A 11 -45.22 -13.90 34.25
CA ARG A 11 -43.98 -14.03 33.47
C ARG A 11 -43.50 -12.62 33.14
N THR A 12 -42.21 -12.49 32.81
CA THR A 12 -41.57 -11.32 32.18
C THR A 12 -41.17 -10.17 33.10
N VAL A 13 -39.89 -10.15 33.52
CA VAL A 13 -38.95 -9.00 33.44
C VAL A 13 -37.49 -9.49 33.48
N GLN A 14 -37.20 -10.59 34.18
CA GLN A 14 -35.83 -10.95 34.59
C GLN A 14 -34.94 -11.62 33.52
N GLU A 15 -35.51 -12.13 32.42
CA GLU A 15 -34.75 -12.79 31.33
C GLU A 15 -34.29 -11.82 30.23
N ILE A 16 -34.87 -10.62 30.18
CA ILE A 16 -34.59 -9.58 29.18
C ILE A 16 -33.14 -9.02 29.26
N PRO A 17 -32.56 -8.73 30.45
CA PRO A 17 -31.24 -8.12 30.51
C PRO A 17 -30.10 -9.08 30.09
N LEU A 18 -30.29 -10.39 30.25
CA LEU A 18 -29.29 -11.39 29.86
C LEU A 18 -29.21 -11.55 28.33
N LEU A 19 -30.36 -11.59 27.66
CA LEU A 19 -30.44 -11.64 26.19
C LEU A 19 -29.85 -10.40 25.53
N ILE A 20 -30.10 -9.22 26.08
CA ILE A 20 -29.50 -7.96 25.60
C ILE A 20 -27.98 -7.97 25.83
N ALA A 21 -27.50 -8.41 26.99
CA ALA A 21 -26.08 -8.49 27.28
C ALA A 21 -25.33 -9.48 26.35
N VAL A 22 -25.93 -10.63 26.03
CA VAL A 22 -25.37 -11.62 25.10
C VAL A 22 -25.31 -11.07 23.67
N LEU A 23 -26.34 -10.37 23.21
CA LEU A 23 -26.36 -9.73 21.89
C LEU A 23 -25.32 -8.60 21.77
N VAL A 24 -25.14 -7.79 22.81
CA VAL A 24 -24.10 -6.75 22.84
C VAL A 24 -22.70 -7.39 22.80
N LEU A 25 -22.46 -8.45 23.57
CA LEU A 25 -21.16 -9.13 23.60
C LEU A 25 -20.82 -9.84 22.27
N ALA A 26 -21.82 -10.37 21.56
CA ALA A 26 -21.67 -10.95 20.23
C ALA A 26 -21.33 -9.90 19.15
N CYS A 27 -21.84 -8.67 19.28
CA CYS A 27 -21.50 -7.58 18.36
C CYS A 27 -20.07 -7.04 18.56
N LEU A 28 -19.51 -7.12 19.77
CA LEU A 28 -18.14 -6.68 20.04
C LEU A 28 -17.05 -7.63 19.51
N SER A 29 -17.41 -8.86 19.13
CA SER A 29 -16.47 -9.89 18.66
C SER A 29 -16.42 -10.04 17.13
N ALA A 30 -17.26 -9.30 16.39
CA ALA A 30 -17.24 -9.26 14.93
C ALA A 30 -16.26 -8.21 14.39
N GLY A 31 -15.01 -8.23 14.85
CA GLY A 31 -13.93 -7.55 14.14
C GLY A 31 -13.53 -8.44 12.96
N THR A 32 -13.78 -8.01 11.72
CA THR A 32 -13.13 -8.66 10.58
C THR A 32 -11.62 -8.50 10.75
N PRO A 33 -10.80 -9.56 10.63
CA PRO A 33 -9.37 -9.36 10.51
C PRO A 33 -9.18 -8.43 9.31
N ALA A 34 -8.50 -7.30 9.53
CA ALA A 34 -8.00 -6.52 8.41
C ALA A 34 -7.03 -7.46 7.69
N ASP A 35 -7.40 -7.93 6.50
CA ASP A 35 -6.45 -8.63 5.63
C ASP A 35 -5.26 -7.68 5.48
N ALA A 36 -4.14 -8.03 6.13
CA ALA A 36 -2.87 -7.42 5.83
C ALA A 36 -2.62 -7.79 4.37
N ALA A 37 -2.90 -6.87 3.45
CA ALA A 37 -2.71 -7.14 2.04
C ALA A 37 -1.24 -7.52 1.84
N ASP A 38 -0.98 -8.77 1.48
CA ASP A 38 0.39 -9.22 1.30
C ASP A 38 1.03 -8.48 0.14
N LEU A 39 2.31 -8.13 0.32
CA LEU A 39 3.13 -7.56 -0.73
C LEU A 39 3.26 -8.59 -1.87
N ALA A 40 2.87 -8.21 -3.09
CA ALA A 40 2.94 -9.09 -4.25
C ALA A 40 4.38 -9.43 -4.62
N ASP A 41 4.59 -10.51 -5.39
CA ASP A 41 5.91 -10.85 -5.91
C ASP A 41 6.54 -9.68 -6.68
N PHE A 42 7.87 -9.56 -6.57
CA PHE A 42 8.61 -8.48 -7.23
C PHE A 42 8.59 -8.65 -8.77
N THR A 43 8.35 -7.55 -9.47
CA THR A 43 8.46 -7.43 -10.93
C THR A 43 9.20 -6.16 -11.28
N SER A 44 9.97 -6.14 -12.37
CA SER A 44 10.62 -4.95 -12.92
C SER A 44 10.40 -4.89 -14.42
N ASP A 45 10.21 -3.69 -14.95
CA ASP A 45 10.12 -3.43 -16.39
C ASP A 45 11.31 -2.62 -16.93
N GLY A 46 12.38 -2.50 -16.13
CA GLY A 46 13.54 -1.67 -16.45
C GLY A 46 13.27 -0.21 -16.11
N CYS A 47 13.58 0.70 -17.01
CA CYS A 47 13.38 2.14 -16.80
C CYS A 47 11.97 2.62 -17.19
N SER A 48 10.99 1.73 -17.17
CA SER A 48 9.56 1.90 -17.53
C SER A 48 9.31 2.70 -18.82
N LEU A 49 9.25 4.04 -18.72
CA LEU A 49 8.99 4.96 -19.84
C LEU A 49 10.26 5.63 -20.39
N PHE A 50 11.42 5.16 -19.95
CA PHE A 50 12.72 5.67 -20.35
C PHE A 50 13.55 4.52 -20.94
N PRO A 51 14.45 4.76 -21.91
CA PRO A 51 15.35 3.72 -22.40
C PRO A 51 16.22 3.14 -21.28
N ASP A 52 16.51 1.85 -21.31
CA ASP A 52 17.39 1.16 -20.33
C ASP A 52 18.90 1.47 -20.50
N GLY A 53 19.25 2.11 -21.62
CA GLY A 53 20.62 2.41 -22.01
C GLY A 53 20.67 3.22 -23.31
N THR A 54 21.88 3.37 -23.84
CA THR A 54 22.12 4.01 -25.14
C THR A 54 21.71 3.10 -26.31
N ILE A 55 21.80 3.64 -27.53
CA ILE A 55 21.54 2.86 -28.75
C ILE A 55 22.56 1.71 -28.89
N THR A 56 23.80 1.94 -28.45
CA THR A 56 24.94 1.02 -28.55
C THR A 56 25.09 0.09 -27.35
N ASP A 57 24.71 0.54 -26.15
CA ASP A 57 24.65 -0.27 -24.95
C ASP A 57 23.31 -0.11 -24.26
N ARG A 58 22.43 -1.10 -24.46
CA ARG A 58 21.05 -1.08 -23.98
C ARG A 58 20.91 -1.38 -22.48
N ALA A 59 22.00 -1.71 -21.78
CA ALA A 59 21.96 -2.05 -20.36
C ALA A 59 22.75 -1.06 -19.48
N GLU A 60 23.32 -0.01 -20.07
CA GLU A 60 24.27 0.91 -19.43
C GLU A 60 23.83 1.42 -18.04
N TRP A 61 22.53 1.74 -17.87
CA TRP A 61 21.98 2.15 -16.57
C TRP A 61 20.77 1.30 -16.12
N CYS A 62 20.51 0.17 -16.78
CA CYS A 62 19.40 -0.73 -16.46
C CYS A 62 19.46 -1.20 -14.99
N GLY A 63 20.66 -1.45 -14.46
CA GLY A 63 20.88 -1.81 -13.06
C GLY A 63 20.42 -0.73 -12.08
N CYS A 64 20.56 0.55 -12.42
CA CYS A 64 20.08 1.65 -11.59
C CYS A 64 18.54 1.67 -11.52
N CYS A 65 17.86 1.40 -12.64
CA CYS A 65 16.40 1.31 -12.70
C CYS A 65 15.89 0.08 -11.94
N LEU A 66 16.57 -1.08 -12.04
CA LEU A 66 16.20 -2.26 -11.26
C LEU A 66 16.23 -1.99 -9.74
N LEU A 67 17.27 -1.31 -9.24
CA LEU A 67 17.37 -0.95 -7.81
C LEU A 67 16.26 0.03 -7.40
N HIS A 68 15.90 0.95 -8.30
CA HIS A 68 14.82 1.90 -8.10
C HIS A 68 13.45 1.20 -8.07
N ASP A 69 13.20 0.25 -8.97
CA ASP A 69 12.01 -0.59 -9.00
C ASP A 69 11.82 -1.38 -7.71
N ILE A 70 12.89 -1.96 -7.14
CA ILE A 70 12.80 -2.66 -5.84
C ILE A 70 12.34 -1.69 -4.72
N ALA A 71 12.77 -0.43 -4.77
CA ALA A 71 12.30 0.59 -3.83
C ALA A 71 10.84 1.00 -4.11
N TYR A 72 10.45 1.11 -5.36
CA TYR A 72 9.10 1.49 -5.75
C TYR A 72 8.08 0.37 -5.51
N TRP A 73 8.48 -0.88 -5.71
CA TRP A 73 7.70 -2.06 -5.39
C TRP A 73 7.37 -2.10 -3.90
N ARG A 74 8.40 -2.04 -3.05
CA ARG A 74 8.24 -2.11 -1.59
C ARG A 74 7.44 -0.91 -1.06
N GLY A 75 7.63 0.28 -1.61
CA GLY A 75 7.03 1.51 -1.09
C GLY A 75 7.66 2.00 0.21
N GLY A 76 6.88 2.71 1.02
CA GLY A 76 7.35 3.35 2.27
C GLY A 76 6.89 4.81 2.37
N THR A 77 7.53 5.56 3.25
CA THR A 77 7.32 6.99 3.49
C THR A 77 7.70 7.88 2.31
N GLU A 78 7.26 9.15 2.32
CA GLU A 78 7.61 10.12 1.28
C GLU A 78 9.13 10.38 1.23
N GLU A 79 9.77 10.41 2.40
CA GLU A 79 11.22 10.56 2.57
C GLU A 79 11.98 9.37 2.00
N GLU A 80 11.42 8.15 2.09
CA GLU A 80 11.98 6.97 1.43
C GLU A 80 11.89 7.08 -0.08
N ARG A 81 10.77 7.57 -0.63
CA ARG A 81 10.67 7.86 -2.07
C ARG A 81 11.71 8.89 -2.51
N LYS A 82 11.86 10.00 -1.77
CA LYS A 82 12.88 11.03 -2.05
C LYS A 82 14.28 10.44 -2.08
N ARG A 83 14.60 9.56 -1.13
CA ARG A 83 15.89 8.86 -1.07
C ARG A 83 16.08 7.89 -2.23
N ALA A 84 15.06 7.11 -2.59
CA ALA A 84 15.11 6.20 -3.73
C ALA A 84 15.35 6.96 -5.05
N ASP A 85 14.64 8.07 -5.27
CA ASP A 85 14.80 8.89 -6.46
C ASP A 85 16.18 9.56 -6.52
N ALA A 86 16.69 10.04 -5.38
CA ALA A 86 18.04 10.59 -5.30
C ALA A 86 19.12 9.51 -5.53
N ALA A 87 18.89 8.28 -5.08
CA ALA A 87 19.79 7.16 -5.32
C ALA A 87 19.83 6.77 -6.81
N LEU A 88 18.69 6.78 -7.51
CA LEU A 88 18.64 6.60 -8.97
C LEU A 88 19.51 7.65 -9.67
N ARG A 89 19.36 8.93 -9.31
CA ARG A 89 20.19 10.02 -9.85
C ARG A 89 21.68 9.77 -9.64
N GLY A 90 22.07 9.41 -8.42
CA GLY A 90 23.47 9.13 -8.07
C GLY A 90 24.04 7.96 -8.87
N CYS A 91 23.31 6.85 -8.95
CA CYS A 91 23.70 5.67 -9.71
C CYS A 91 23.89 5.99 -11.20
N VAL A 92 22.91 6.66 -11.82
CA VAL A 92 23.00 7.02 -13.25
C VAL A 92 24.20 7.94 -13.50
N LEU A 93 24.42 8.94 -12.63
CA LEU A 93 25.57 9.82 -12.75
C LEU A 93 26.91 9.07 -12.61
N GLU A 94 27.00 8.12 -11.68
CA GLU A 94 28.20 7.30 -11.48
C GLU A 94 28.51 6.43 -12.71
N HIS A 95 27.48 5.79 -13.28
CA HIS A 95 27.64 4.90 -14.43
C HIS A 95 27.93 5.62 -15.75
N THR A 96 27.34 6.80 -15.97
CA THR A 96 27.38 7.47 -17.27
C THR A 96 28.26 8.71 -17.30
N GLY A 97 28.52 9.34 -16.14
CA GLY A 97 29.11 10.67 -16.05
C GLY A 97 28.19 11.80 -16.57
N ASP A 98 26.98 11.50 -17.04
CA ASP A 98 26.06 12.47 -17.63
C ASP A 98 25.14 13.07 -16.57
N LYS A 99 25.48 14.28 -16.13
CA LYS A 99 24.69 15.04 -15.17
C LYS A 99 23.31 15.39 -15.71
N ALA A 100 23.18 15.75 -16.98
CA ALA A 100 21.89 16.15 -17.54
C ALA A 100 20.94 14.96 -17.58
N LEU A 101 21.41 13.80 -18.05
CA LEU A 101 20.65 12.55 -18.03
C LEU A 101 20.18 12.19 -16.62
N SER A 102 21.09 12.20 -15.64
CA SER A 102 20.77 11.83 -14.26
C SER A 102 19.71 12.75 -13.64
N GLU A 103 19.79 14.06 -13.87
CA GLU A 103 18.80 15.03 -13.38
C GLU A 103 17.47 14.90 -14.12
N THR A 104 17.50 14.62 -15.43
CA THR A 104 16.27 14.35 -16.20
C THR A 104 15.54 13.13 -15.66
N MET A 105 16.24 12.02 -15.41
CA MET A 105 15.64 10.81 -14.84
C MET A 105 15.08 11.08 -13.44
N TYR A 106 15.83 11.80 -12.58
CA TYR A 106 15.37 12.22 -11.27
C TYR A 106 14.07 13.02 -11.33
N LEU A 107 14.03 14.08 -12.14
CA LEU A 107 12.83 14.91 -12.28
C LEU A 107 11.66 14.11 -12.86
N GLY A 108 11.93 13.20 -13.80
CA GLY A 108 10.94 12.28 -14.36
C GLY A 108 10.27 11.42 -13.29
N VAL A 109 11.04 10.73 -12.45
CA VAL A 109 10.48 9.87 -11.38
C VAL A 109 9.81 10.70 -10.27
N ARG A 110 10.33 11.90 -9.95
CA ARG A 110 9.67 12.82 -9.02
C ARG A 110 8.27 13.21 -9.51
N ALA A 111 8.15 13.51 -10.80
CA ALA A 111 6.90 13.93 -11.43
C ALA A 111 5.94 12.78 -11.74
N GLY A 112 6.44 11.59 -12.11
CA GLY A 112 5.61 10.47 -12.59
C GLY A 112 5.39 9.34 -11.59
N GLY A 113 6.21 9.24 -10.55
CA GLY A 113 6.23 8.09 -9.63
C GLY A 113 5.28 8.17 -8.42
N HIS A 114 4.36 9.14 -8.38
CA HIS A 114 3.50 9.37 -7.21
C HIS A 114 2.54 8.18 -6.97
N PRO A 115 2.25 7.78 -5.71
CA PRO A 115 1.38 6.62 -5.42
C PRO A 115 -0.10 6.80 -5.83
N VAL A 116 -0.51 8.03 -6.14
CA VAL A 116 -1.87 8.36 -6.63
C VAL A 116 -1.97 8.30 -8.16
N PHE A 117 -0.84 8.15 -8.88
CA PHE A 117 -0.93 7.95 -10.31
C PHE A 117 -1.27 6.49 -10.62
N PRO A 118 -2.21 6.22 -11.55
CA PRO A 118 -2.60 4.88 -11.95
C PRO A 118 -1.57 4.25 -12.89
N ALA A 119 -0.29 4.31 -12.50
CA ALA A 119 0.82 3.69 -13.20
C ALA A 119 1.17 2.35 -12.55
N TRP A 120 1.65 1.40 -13.35
CA TRP A 120 2.14 0.11 -12.88
C TRP A 120 3.49 0.23 -12.15
N TYR A 121 4.26 1.29 -12.44
CA TYR A 121 5.51 1.65 -11.78
C TYR A 121 5.34 2.68 -10.64
N ARG A 122 4.12 2.92 -10.14
CA ARG A 122 3.88 3.92 -9.07
C ARG A 122 4.63 3.55 -7.78
N TRP A 123 4.88 4.52 -6.91
CA TRP A 123 5.34 4.20 -5.55
C TRP A 123 4.39 3.24 -4.84
N ALA A 124 4.96 2.23 -4.17
CA ALA A 124 4.25 1.13 -3.53
C ALA A 124 3.43 0.25 -4.50
N TYR A 125 3.91 0.03 -5.74
CA TYR A 125 3.14 -0.77 -6.71
C TYR A 125 3.00 -2.25 -6.35
N GLY A 126 3.87 -2.78 -5.46
CA GLY A 126 3.74 -4.15 -4.95
C GLY A 126 2.52 -4.36 -4.05
N TRP A 127 1.87 -3.28 -3.63
CA TRP A 127 0.69 -3.34 -2.78
C TRP A 127 -0.58 -3.00 -3.58
N PRO A 128 -1.77 -3.37 -3.06
CA PRO A 128 -3.01 -2.87 -3.61
C PRO A 128 -3.01 -1.34 -3.72
N TYR A 129 -3.69 -0.86 -4.75
CA TYR A 129 -3.80 0.57 -5.02
C TYR A 129 -4.36 1.31 -3.80
N GLY A 130 -3.79 2.48 -3.49
CA GLY A 130 -4.22 3.29 -2.34
C GLY A 130 -3.33 3.19 -1.09
N ARG A 131 -2.28 2.35 -1.08
CA ARG A 131 -1.33 2.30 0.05
C ARG A 131 -0.68 3.66 0.37
N GLY A 132 -0.41 4.48 -0.63
CA GLY A 132 0.20 5.80 -0.41
C GLY A 132 1.61 5.70 0.18
N TYR A 133 1.88 6.54 1.17
CA TYR A 133 3.20 6.66 1.83
C TYR A 133 3.27 5.96 3.19
N MET A 134 2.57 4.83 3.36
CA MET A 134 2.61 4.10 4.64
C MET A 134 4.01 3.54 4.92
N PRO A 135 4.50 3.61 6.17
CA PRO A 135 5.72 2.93 6.59
C PRO A 135 5.69 1.43 6.25
N LEU A 136 6.88 0.85 6.05
CA LEU A 136 7.05 -0.60 5.86
C LEU A 136 6.85 -1.37 7.17
#